data_AF-A0A5K1CFV4-F1
#
_entry.id   AF-A0A5K1CFV4-F1
#
_cell.length_a   1.000
_cell.length_b   1.000
_cell.length_c   1.000
_cell.angle_alpha   90.00
_cell.angle_beta   90.00
_cell.angle_gamma   90.00
#
_symmetry.space_group_name_H-M   'P 1'
#
loop_
_entity.id
_entity.type
_entity.pdbx_description
1 polymer ?
#
loop_
_entity_poly.entity_id
_entity_poly.type
_entity_poly.pdbx_seq_one_letter_code
_entity_poly.pdbx_strand_id
1 'polypeptide(L)' 'MASYLLKVEEGRPAADGRPSVGPTYRNIYSKDGLLEPPEGVDCPWDYF' A
#
# COMPACT_ATOMS: atom_id res chain seq x y z
N MET A 1 0.43 10.71 19.33
CA MET A 1 -0.29 10.10 18.18
C MET A 1 0.68 9.22 17.41
N ALA A 2 0.38 7.94 17.21
CA ALA A 2 1.17 7.09 16.32
C ALA A 2 0.79 7.41 14.86
N SER A 3 1.77 7.80 14.03
CA SER A 3 1.58 7.96 12.59
C SER A 3 1.75 6.60 11.92
N TYR A 4 0.64 5.99 11.53
CA TYR A 4 0.66 4.71 10.80
C TYR A 4 0.89 4.89 9.30
N LEU A 5 1.00 6.13 8.81
CA LEU A 5 1.20 6.47 7.41
C LEU A 5 2.69 6.64 7.10
N LEU A 6 3.19 5.87 6.14
CA LEU A 6 4.51 6.01 5.55
C LEU A 6 4.37 6.39 4.09
N LYS A 7 5.00 7.50 3.68
CA LYS A 7 5.13 7.86 2.27
C LYS A 7 6.16 6.94 1.63
N VAL A 8 5.76 6.18 0.61
CA VAL A 8 6.62 5.22 -0.09
C VAL A 8 6.98 5.67 -1.50
N GLU A 9 6.24 6.63 -2.05
CA GLU A 9 6.52 7.21 -3.36
C GLU A 9 6.20 8.70 -3.36
N GLU A 10 7.04 9.48 -4.04
CA GLU A 10 6.78 10.88 -4.32
C GLU A 10 5.68 11.04 -5.38
N GLY A 11 4.95 12.15 -5.31
CA GLY A 11 4.06 12.52 -6.41
C GLY A 11 4.89 12.89 -7.64
N ARG A 12 4.31 12.72 -8.83
CA ARG A 12 4.93 13.12 -10.10
C ARG A 12 4.04 14.10 -10.86
N PRO A 13 4.63 15.12 -11.50
CA PRO A 13 3.88 16.03 -12.36
C PRO A 13 3.38 15.31 -13.62
N ALA A 14 2.48 15.96 -14.36
CA ALA A 14 2.06 15.47 -15.66
C ALA A 14 3.25 15.47 -16.63
N ALA A 15 3.48 14.34 -17.31
CA ALA A 15 4.57 14.15 -18.26
C ALA A 15 4.20 13.04 -19.27
N ASP A 16 4.78 13.07 -20.46
CA ASP A 16 4.60 12.05 -21.51
C ASP A 16 3.13 11.73 -21.85
N GLY A 17 2.28 12.76 -21.86
CA GLY A 17 0.84 12.62 -22.10
C GLY A 17 0.05 11.96 -20.96
N ARG A 18 0.68 11.72 -19.80
CA ARG A 18 0.04 11.18 -18.59
C ARG A 18 -0.29 12.30 -17.59
N PRO A 19 -1.39 12.19 -16.83
CA PRO A 19 -1.75 13.16 -15.81
C PRO A 19 -0.76 13.13 -14.63
N SER A 20 -0.79 14.18 -13.80
CA SER A 20 -0.08 14.17 -12.53
C SER A 20 -0.61 13.08 -11.60
N VAL A 21 0.27 12.53 -10.76
CA VAL A 21 -0.06 11.49 -9.79
C VAL A 21 0.38 11.96 -8.41
N GLY A 22 -0.50 11.83 -7.42
CA GLY A 22 -0.19 12.15 -6.03
C GLY A 22 0.78 11.14 -5.41
N PRO A 23 1.35 11.45 -4.24
CA PRO A 23 2.24 10.55 -3.53
C PRO A 23 1.52 9.29 -3.01
N THR A 24 2.26 8.17 -2.97
CA THR A 24 1.76 6.89 -2.45
C THR A 24 2.10 6.75 -0.97
N TYR A 25 1.11 6.35 -0.16
CA TYR A 25 1.29 6.05 1.26
C TYR A 25 0.93 4.59 1.56
N ARG A 26 1.66 3.97 2.49
CA ARG A 26 1.37 2.63 3.02
C ARG A 26 1.30 2.65 4.55
N ASN A 27 0.69 1.63 5.12
CA ASN A 27 0.74 1.42 6.56
C ASN A 27 2.14 0.96 6.98
N ILE A 28 2.66 1.41 8.12
CA ILE A 28 3.96 0.97 8.65
C ILE A 28 4.08 -0.55 8.82
N TYR A 29 2.97 -1.26 9.04
CA TYR A 29 2.91 -2.71 9.21
C TYR A 29 2.81 -3.49 7.89
N SER A 30 2.56 -2.81 6.77
CA SER A 30 2.43 -3.44 5.44
C SER A 30 3.32 -2.79 4.37
N LYS A 31 4.24 -1.90 4.79
CA LYS A 31 5.08 -1.13 3.85
C LYS A 31 5.91 -2.02 2.93
N ASP A 32 6.36 -3.17 3.44
CA ASP A 32 7.23 -4.13 2.75
C ASP A 32 6.45 -5.28 2.09
N GLY A 33 5.11 -5.25 2.13
CA GLY A 33 4.23 -6.32 1.67
C GLY A 33 3.23 -6.74 2.75
N LEU A 34 2.14 -7.37 2.33
CA LEU A 34 1.30 -8.13 3.26
C LEU A 34 2.05 -9.40 3.66
N LEU A 35 1.80 -9.91 4.86
CA LEU A 35 2.18 -11.28 5.19
C LEU A 35 1.53 -12.21 4.16
N GLU A 36 2.27 -13.19 3.65
CA GLU A 36 1.68 -14.22 2.83
C GLU A 36 0.51 -14.85 3.60
N PRO A 37 -0.64 -15.08 2.93
CA PRO A 37 -1.75 -15.75 3.59
C PRO A 37 -1.25 -17.11 4.12
N PRO A 38 -1.63 -17.50 5.34
CA PRO A 38 -1.38 -18.85 5.84
C PRO A 38 -1.88 -19.90 4.85
N GLU A 39 -1.21 -21.05 4.79
CA GLU A 39 -1.64 -22.16 3.94
C GLU A 39 -3.10 -22.53 4.22
N GLY A 40 -3.91 -22.61 3.16
CA GLY A 40 -5.34 -22.91 3.25
C GLY A 40 -6.25 -21.72 3.55
N VAL A 41 -5.72 -20.49 3.59
CA VAL A 41 -6.52 -19.26 3.64
C VAL A 41 -6.57 -18.66 2.22
N ASP A 42 -7.67 -18.90 1.51
CA ASP A 42 -7.84 -18.46 0.13
C ASP A 42 -8.52 -17.09 0.03
N CYS A 43 -9.28 -16.69 1.06
CA CYS A 43 -9.92 -15.39 1.11
C CYS A 43 -10.00 -14.79 2.53
N PRO A 44 -10.17 -13.46 2.66
CA PRO A 44 -10.27 -12.82 3.98
C PRO A 44 -11.46 -13.30 4.83
N TRP A 45 -12.47 -13.91 4.21
CA TRP A 45 -13.62 -14.45 4.93
C TRP A 45 -13.31 -15.74 5.69
N ASP A 46 -12.24 -16.45 5.33
CA ASP A 46 -11.85 -17.69 6.01
C ASP A 46 -11.32 -17.44 7.44
N TYR A 47 -11.10 -16.17 7.83
CA TYR A 47 -10.71 -15.77 9.18
C TYR A 47 -11.88 -15.58 10.17
N PHE A 48 -13.13 -15.49 9.68
CA PHE A 48 -14.33 -15.25 10.50
C PHE A 48 -15.12 -16.54 10.72
#